data_AF-A0A424Y1M1-F1
#
_entry.id   AF-A0A424Y1M1-F1
#
_cell.length_a   1.000
_cell.length_b   1.000
_cell.length_c   1.000
_cell.angle_alpha   90.00
_cell.angle_beta   90.00
_cell.angle_gamma   90.00
#
_symmetry.space_group_name_H-M   'P 1'
#
loop_
_entity.id
_entity.type
_entity.pdbx_description
1 polymer ?
#
loop_
_entity_poly.entity_id
_entity_poly.type
_entity_poly.pdbx_seq_one_letter_code
_entity_poly.pdbx_strand_id
1 'polypeptide(L)'
;MKIVGSELSNNNNGFTLIEIIIGIALFGIISISLITLFTNGFTYISRSGRRTEALYTNQKAIETNLVTSPTAGNITFTFDGVDVDIDIYSFQVEEQYDAADHKTSVTYFEADLSGF
;
A
#
# COMPACT_ATOMS: atom_id res chain seq x y z
N MET A 1 51.15 5.36 57.89
CA MET A 1 50.67 5.04 56.52
C MET A 1 49.70 3.87 56.65
N LYS A 2 48.38 4.14 56.67
CA LYS A 2 47.33 3.11 56.77
C LYS A 2 46.79 2.89 55.36
N ILE A 3 46.87 1.66 54.86
CA ILE A 3 46.24 1.29 53.59
C ILE A 3 44.74 1.18 53.86
N VAL A 4 43.98 2.08 53.24
CA VAL A 4 42.51 2.02 53.21
C VAL A 4 42.16 0.84 52.31
N GLY A 5 41.71 -0.25 52.93
CA GLY A 5 41.10 -1.37 52.20
C GLY A 5 39.85 -0.86 51.51
N SER A 6 39.86 -0.86 50.18
CA SER A 6 38.66 -0.60 49.38
C SER A 6 37.64 -1.70 49.64
N GLU A 7 36.57 -1.38 50.35
CA GLU A 7 35.37 -2.21 50.37
C GLU A 7 34.75 -2.16 48.96
N LEU A 8 35.19 -3.07 48.10
CA LEU A 8 34.46 -3.40 46.87
C LEU A 8 33.21 -4.15 47.31
N SER A 9 32.14 -3.41 47.57
CA SER A 9 30.80 -3.95 47.78
C SER A 9 30.35 -4.68 46.51
N ASN A 10 30.58 -5.99 46.45
CA ASN A 10 30.00 -6.88 45.45
C ASN A 10 28.48 -6.90 45.65
N ASN A 11 27.76 -6.09 44.87
CA ASN A 11 26.30 -6.05 44.86
C ASN A 11 25.75 -7.26 44.09
N ASN A 12 25.83 -8.45 44.68
CA ASN A 12 25.35 -9.72 44.11
C ASN A 12 23.85 -9.94 44.34
N ASN A 13 23.01 -8.96 44.00
CA ASN A 13 21.56 -9.19 43.97
C ASN A 13 21.23 -10.01 42.71
N GLY A 14 21.18 -11.34 42.87
CA GLY A 14 20.69 -12.24 41.84
C GLY A 14 19.19 -12.03 41.60
N PHE A 15 18.74 -12.27 40.37
CA PHE A 15 17.31 -12.24 40.05
C PHE A 15 16.57 -13.35 40.79
N THR A 16 15.44 -12.99 41.38
CA THR A 16 14.51 -13.98 41.92
C THR A 16 13.80 -14.70 40.78
N LEU A 17 13.39 -15.95 41.02
CA LEU A 17 12.63 -16.73 40.03
C LEU A 17 11.33 -15.99 39.61
N ILE A 18 10.70 -15.30 40.55
CA ILE A 18 9.46 -14.55 40.30
C ILE A 18 9.68 -13.35 39.37
N GLU A 19 10.79 -12.63 39.50
CA GLU A 19 11.13 -11.52 38.59
C GLU A 19 11.35 -12.02 37.16
N ILE A 20 11.97 -13.19 36.98
CA ILE A 20 12.15 -13.81 35.67
C ILE A 20 10.80 -14.19 35.06
N ILE A 21 9.91 -14.81 35.84
CA ILE A 21 8.57 -15.20 35.37
C ILE A 21 7.75 -13.96 34.96
N ILE A 22 7.78 -12.90 35.77
CA ILE A 22 7.09 -11.63 35.45
C ILE A 22 7.72 -11.00 34.20
N GLY A 23 9.04 -11.01 34.07
CA GLY A 23 9.75 -10.48 32.90
C GLY A 23 9.36 -11.18 31.60
N ILE A 24 9.31 -12.52 31.61
CA ILE A 24 8.88 -13.31 30.44
C ILE A 24 7.40 -13.05 30.13
N ALA A 25 6.55 -12.94 31.15
CA ALA A 25 5.13 -12.65 30.95
C ALA A 25 4.92 -11.28 30.29
N LEU A 26 5.58 -10.23 30.78
CA LEU A 26 5.52 -8.89 30.21
C LEU A 26 6.10 -8.86 28.79
N PHE A 27 7.24 -9.53 28.57
CA PHE A 27 7.83 -9.63 27.24
C PHE A 27 6.90 -10.34 26.25
N GLY A 28 6.21 -11.40 26.68
CA GLY A 28 5.21 -12.10 25.87
C GLY A 28 4.06 -11.19 25.45
N ILE A 29 3.49 -10.42 26.39
CA ILE A 29 2.40 -9.49 26.12
C ILE A 29 2.81 -8.43 25.09
N ILE A 30 4.00 -7.85 25.25
CA ILE A 30 4.54 -6.85 24.31
C ILE A 30 4.80 -7.48 22.94
N SER A 31 5.37 -8.69 22.91
CA SER A 31 5.72 -9.40 21.68
C SER A 31 4.49 -9.70 20.82
N ILE A 32 3.37 -10.10 21.41
CA ILE A 32 2.13 -10.36 20.66
C ILE A 32 1.66 -9.11 19.91
N SER A 33 1.73 -7.95 20.56
CA SER A 33 1.33 -6.67 19.97
C SER A 33 2.26 -6.29 18.81
N LEU A 34 3.57 -6.46 19.00
CA LEU A 34 4.57 -6.18 17.96
C LEU A 34 4.44 -7.10 16.74
N ILE A 35 4.26 -8.41 16.96
CA ILE A 35 4.07 -9.38 15.88
C ILE A 35 2.86 -8.98 15.03
N THR A 36 1.73 -8.69 15.67
CA THR A 36 0.50 -8.30 14.96
C THR A 36 0.71 -7.03 14.13
N LEU A 37 1.39 -6.02 14.70
CA LEU A 37 1.72 -4.78 14.00
C LEU A 37 2.59 -5.03 12.76
N PHE A 38 3.66 -5.81 12.91
CA PHE A 38 4.58 -6.10 11.80
C PHE A 38 3.96 -6.98 10.73
N THR A 39 3.19 -8.00 11.12
CA THR A 39 2.48 -8.86 10.16
C THR A 39 1.52 -8.05 9.32
N ASN A 40 0.68 -7.22 9.95
CA ASN A 40 -0.25 -6.35 9.23
C ASN A 40 0.50 -5.35 8.34
N GLY A 41 1.53 -4.69 8.86
CA GLY A 41 2.36 -3.76 8.10
C GLY A 41 2.96 -4.41 6.85
N PHE A 42 3.55 -5.60 6.99
CA PHE A 42 4.10 -6.35 5.86
C PHE A 42 3.04 -6.72 4.83
N THR A 43 1.88 -7.22 5.27
CA THR A 43 0.77 -7.57 4.37
C THR A 43 0.28 -6.35 3.59
N TYR A 44 0.11 -5.20 4.24
CA TYR A 44 -0.34 -3.98 3.58
C TYR A 44 0.69 -3.44 2.58
N ILE A 45 1.96 -3.43 2.95
CA ILE A 45 3.04 -2.98 2.06
C ILE A 45 3.12 -3.89 0.83
N SER A 46 3.13 -5.21 1.02
CA SER A 46 3.19 -6.17 -0.08
C SER A 46 1.98 -6.03 -1.02
N ARG A 47 0.77 -5.90 -0.46
CA ARG A 47 -0.44 -5.68 -1.26
C ARG A 47 -0.40 -4.36 -2.02
N SER A 48 0.08 -3.29 -1.39
CA SER A 48 0.23 -2.00 -2.03
C SER A 48 1.24 -2.05 -3.18
N GLY A 49 2.35 -2.79 -3.01
CA GLY A 49 3.34 -3.00 -4.06
C GLY A 49 2.74 -3.67 -5.30
N ARG A 50 2.02 -4.79 -5.11
CA ARG A 50 1.33 -5.48 -6.21
C ARG A 50 0.29 -4.60 -6.89
N ARG A 51 -0.46 -3.83 -6.12
CA ARG A 51 -1.43 -2.86 -6.67
C ARG A 51 -0.76 -1.82 -7.55
N THR A 52 0.37 -1.27 -7.13
CA THR A 52 1.14 -0.31 -7.91
C THR A 52 1.69 -0.95 -9.18
N GLU A 53 2.20 -2.17 -9.11
CA GLU A 53 2.68 -2.92 -10.28
C GLU A 53 1.56 -3.15 -11.30
N ALA A 54 0.37 -3.58 -10.86
CA ALA A 54 -0.80 -3.75 -11.73
C ALA A 54 -1.24 -2.43 -12.39
N LEU A 55 -1.20 -1.31 -11.67
CA LEU A 55 -1.45 0.02 -12.25
C LEU A 55 -0.45 0.37 -13.35
N TYR A 56 0.85 0.14 -13.13
CA TYR A 56 1.87 0.38 -14.14
C TYR A 56 1.69 -0.53 -15.36
N THR A 57 1.31 -1.79 -15.16
CA THR A 57 0.99 -2.71 -16.25
C THR A 57 -0.19 -2.19 -17.07
N ASN A 58 -1.26 -1.74 -16.42
CA ASN A 58 -2.43 -1.17 -17.10
C ASN A 58 -2.07 0.08 -17.90
N GLN A 59 -1.31 1.00 -17.30
CA GLN A 59 -0.85 2.20 -17.97
C GLN A 59 0.00 1.86 -19.20
N LYS A 60 0.96 0.93 -19.05
CA LYS A 60 1.81 0.49 -20.15
C LYS A 60 0.99 -0.14 -21.29
N ALA A 61 -0.05 -0.90 -20.97
CA ALA A 61 -0.93 -1.49 -21.98
C ALA A 61 -1.63 -0.42 -22.84
N ILE A 62 -2.05 0.69 -22.22
CA ILE A 62 -2.62 1.85 -22.92
C ILE A 62 -1.55 2.55 -23.77
N GLU A 63 -0.40 2.89 -23.18
CA GLU A 63 0.69 3.62 -23.87
C GLU A 63 1.27 2.86 -25.07
N THR A 64 1.21 1.52 -25.03
CA THR A 64 1.71 0.66 -26.11
C THR A 64 0.64 0.28 -27.13
N ASN A 65 -0.55 0.89 -27.08
CA ASN A 65 -1.69 0.60 -27.96
C ASN A 65 -2.11 -0.88 -27.96
N LEU A 66 -1.87 -1.60 -26.86
CA LEU A 66 -2.32 -2.99 -26.71
C LEU A 66 -3.84 -3.08 -26.49
N VAL A 67 -4.50 -1.94 -26.27
CA VAL A 67 -5.96 -1.81 -26.15
C VAL A 67 -6.48 -1.20 -27.44
N THR A 68 -7.12 -2.00 -28.27
CA THR A 68 -7.54 -1.60 -29.62
C THR A 68 -9.05 -1.51 -29.79
N SER A 69 -9.82 -1.81 -28.74
CA SER A 69 -11.28 -1.84 -28.76
C SER A 69 -11.85 -0.74 -27.87
N PRO A 70 -11.94 0.51 -28.35
CA PRO A 70 -12.54 1.58 -27.60
C PRO A 70 -14.05 1.41 -27.44
N THR A 71 -14.59 1.95 -26.36
CA THR A 71 -16.03 2.18 -26.18
C THR A 71 -16.36 3.62 -26.55
N ALA A 72 -17.21 3.80 -27.55
CA ALA A 72 -17.68 5.11 -27.98
C ALA A 72 -18.65 5.72 -26.95
N GLY A 73 -18.61 7.04 -26.79
CA GLY A 73 -19.52 7.83 -25.98
C GLY A 73 -19.56 9.27 -26.46
N ASN A 74 -20.38 10.10 -25.81
CA ASN A 74 -20.43 11.53 -26.08
C ASN A 74 -20.28 12.33 -24.77
N ILE A 75 -19.64 13.49 -24.85
CA ILE A 75 -19.64 14.49 -23.79
C ILE A 75 -20.26 15.77 -24.36
N THR A 76 -21.28 16.29 -23.70
CA THR A 76 -21.89 17.58 -24.03
C THR A 76 -21.35 18.65 -23.09
N PHE A 77 -20.80 19.73 -23.66
CA PHE A 77 -20.43 20.93 -22.93
C PHE A 77 -21.40 22.06 -23.27
N THR A 78 -21.96 22.71 -22.25
CA THR A 78 -22.82 23.89 -22.43
C THR A 78 -22.05 25.16 -22.10
N PHE A 79 -21.86 26.03 -23.09
CA PHE A 79 -21.24 27.35 -22.94
C PHE A 79 -22.22 28.44 -23.35
N ASP A 80 -22.60 29.32 -22.41
CA ASP A 80 -23.51 30.45 -22.67
C ASP A 80 -24.80 30.06 -23.41
N GLY A 81 -25.36 28.90 -23.06
CA GLY A 81 -26.58 28.37 -23.68
C GLY A 81 -26.38 27.70 -25.05
N VAL A 82 -25.14 27.58 -25.53
CA VAL A 82 -24.77 26.79 -26.71
C VAL A 82 -24.22 25.45 -26.27
N ASP A 83 -24.80 24.38 -26.79
CA ASP A 83 -24.33 23.01 -26.57
C ASP A 83 -23.28 22.62 -27.62
N VAL A 84 -22.19 22.05 -27.15
CA VAL A 84 -21.08 21.54 -27.94
C VAL A 84 -20.93 20.06 -27.60
N ASP A 85 -21.27 19.20 -28.56
CA ASP A 85 -21.13 17.75 -28.43
C ASP A 85 -19.76 17.31 -28.93
N ILE A 86 -19.08 16.50 -28.14
CA ILE A 86 -17.78 15.91 -28.47
C ILE A 86 -17.91 14.40 -28.37
N ASP A 87 -17.65 13.73 -29.48
CA ASP A 87 -17.54 12.27 -29.52
C ASP A 87 -16.24 11.85 -28.83
N ILE A 88 -16.34 10.82 -27.99
CA ILE A 88 -15.20 10.29 -27.23
C ILE A 88 -15.07 8.78 -27.44
N TYR A 89 -13.83 8.32 -27.42
CA TYR A 89 -13.46 6.92 -27.35
C TYR A 89 -12.80 6.66 -26.00
N SER A 90 -13.32 5.69 -25.26
CA SER A 90 -12.75 5.28 -23.97
C SER A 90 -12.09 3.92 -24.06
N PHE A 91 -10.92 3.78 -23.45
CA PHE A 91 -10.15 2.56 -23.38
C PHE A 91 -9.97 2.19 -21.92
N GLN A 92 -10.37 0.99 -21.53
CA GLN A 92 -10.26 0.52 -20.14
C GLN A 92 -9.42 -0.74 -20.06
N VAL A 93 -8.46 -0.74 -19.15
CA VAL A 93 -7.66 -1.93 -18.82
C VAL A 93 -7.84 -2.22 -17.34
N GLU A 94 -8.19 -3.46 -17.04
CA GLU A 94 -8.38 -3.97 -15.69
C GLU A 94 -7.39 -5.11 -15.45
N GLU A 95 -6.73 -5.09 -14.29
CA GLU A 95 -5.78 -6.12 -13.89
C GLU A 95 -5.99 -6.46 -12.41
N GLN A 96 -5.94 -7.75 -12.10
CA GLN A 96 -6.03 -8.28 -10.76
C GLN A 96 -4.65 -8.27 -10.07
N TYR A 97 -4.57 -7.78 -8.83
CA TYR A 97 -3.28 -7.65 -8.12
C TYR A 97 -3.15 -8.54 -6.87
N ASP A 98 -4.20 -9.27 -6.50
CA ASP A 98 -4.12 -10.30 -5.46
C ASP A 98 -5.14 -11.43 -5.63
N ALA A 99 -4.96 -12.51 -4.87
CA ALA A 99 -5.82 -13.71 -4.93
C ALA A 99 -7.25 -13.49 -4.41
N ALA A 100 -7.55 -12.33 -3.82
CA ALA A 100 -8.88 -11.98 -3.33
C ALA A 100 -9.71 -11.24 -4.39
N ASP A 101 -9.27 -11.26 -5.65
CA ASP A 101 -9.90 -10.61 -6.79
C ASP A 101 -9.99 -9.09 -6.66
N HIS A 102 -9.07 -8.46 -5.91
CA HIS A 102 -8.95 -7.01 -5.97
C HIS A 102 -8.27 -6.60 -7.27
N LYS A 103 -8.84 -5.57 -7.91
CA LYS A 103 -8.43 -5.12 -9.23
C LYS A 103 -8.09 -3.64 -9.26
N THR A 104 -7.28 -3.27 -10.24
CA THR A 104 -7.01 -1.89 -10.61
C THR A 104 -7.49 -1.66 -12.03
N SER A 105 -8.03 -0.48 -12.29
CA SER A 105 -8.47 -0.06 -13.62
C SER A 105 -7.80 1.25 -13.99
N VAL A 106 -7.37 1.35 -15.24
CA VAL A 106 -6.97 2.62 -15.86
C VAL A 106 -7.91 2.85 -17.04
N THR A 107 -8.46 4.06 -17.12
CA THR A 107 -9.33 4.48 -18.21
C THR A 107 -8.69 5.66 -18.93
N TYR A 108 -8.51 5.54 -20.24
CA TYR A 108 -8.02 6.59 -21.13
C TYR A 108 -9.16 7.06 -22.02
N PHE A 109 -9.22 8.36 -22.28
CA PHE A 109 -10.23 8.99 -23.13
C PHE A 109 -9.51 9.71 -24.28
N GLU A 110 -9.98 9.47 -25.49
CA GLU A 110 -9.58 10.15 -26.71
C GLU A 110 -10.79 10.87 -27.28
N ALA A 111 -10.67 12.18 -27.53
CA ALA A 111 -11.74 12.96 -28.13
C ALA A 111 -11.59 12.97 -29.65
N ASP A 112 -12.69 12.69 -30.36
CA ASP A 112 -12.76 12.89 -31.79
C ASP A 112 -13.20 14.33 -32.08
N LEU A 113 -12.27 15.11 -32.61
CA LEU A 113 -12.49 16.51 -32.97
C LEU A 113 -12.67 16.70 -34.48
N SER A 114 -12.79 15.62 -35.26
CA SER A 114 -12.89 15.69 -36.72
C SER A 114 -14.19 16.32 -37.23
N GLY A 115 -15.21 16.46 -36.37
CA GLY A 115 -16.49 17.10 -36.66
C GLY A 115 -16.52 18.63 -36.45
N PHE A 116 -15.42 19.23 -35.99
CA PHE A 116 -15.23 20.69 -35.87
C PHE A 116 -14.27 21.21 -36.96
#